data_AF-X1KJF2-F1
#
_entry.id   AF-X1KJF2-F1
#
_cell.length_a   1.000
_cell.length_b   1.000
_cell.length_c   1.000
_cell.angle_alpha   90.00
_cell.angle_beta   90.00
_cell.angle_gamma   90.00
#
_symmetry.space_group_name_H-M   'P 1'
#
loop_
_entity.id
_entity.type
_entity.pdbx_description
1 polymer ?
#
loop_
_entity_poly.entity_id
_entity_poly.type
_entity_poly.pdbx_seq_one_letter_code
_entity_poly.pdbx_strand_id
1 'polypeptide(L)'
;LNSSTVIAGYSPDDMAGRHNQSSQFLKALPFYDTYFTTKSYNVDELKNLGCPNVKFIENAYDPYSTSDLKDEYKETFINNL
;
A
#
# COMPACT_ATOMS: atom_id res chain seq x y z
N LEU A 1 -15.93 -13.99 -11.18
CA LEU A 1 -15.91 -13.46 -9.80
C LEU A 1 -17.34 -13.12 -9.41
N ASN A 2 -17.71 -13.31 -8.14
CA ASN A 2 -18.99 -12.81 -7.64
C ASN A 2 -18.99 -11.27 -7.79
N SER A 3 -20.10 -10.67 -8.21
CA SER A 3 -20.22 -9.22 -8.41
C SER A 3 -20.03 -8.41 -7.12
N SER A 4 -20.03 -9.04 -5.94
CA SER A 4 -19.73 -8.43 -4.65
C SER A 4 -18.27 -8.56 -4.21
N THR A 5 -17.42 -9.26 -4.96
CA THR A 5 -16.01 -9.45 -4.60
C THR A 5 -15.19 -8.22 -4.97
N VAL A 6 -14.46 -7.68 -4.00
CA VAL A 6 -13.54 -6.54 -4.17
C VAL A 6 -12.11 -7.05 -4.31
N ILE A 7 -11.39 -6.55 -5.32
CA ILE A 7 -9.96 -6.80 -5.55
C ILE A 7 -9.19 -5.57 -5.08
N ALA A 8 -8.49 -5.71 -3.96
CA ALA A 8 -7.62 -4.67 -3.40
C ALA A 8 -6.14 -5.04 -3.57
N GLY A 9 -5.33 -4.08 -4.01
CA GLY A 9 -3.88 -4.18 -4.00
C GLY A 9 -3.29 -3.36 -2.86
N TYR A 10 -2.13 -3.77 -2.34
CA TYR A 10 -1.38 -3.02 -1.33
C TYR A 10 0.12 -3.18 -1.59
N SER A 11 0.87 -2.09 -1.49
CA SER A 11 2.33 -2.14 -1.41
C SER A 11 2.90 -0.95 -0.63
N PRO A 12 3.84 -1.18 0.30
CA PRO A 12 4.59 -0.11 0.97
C PRO A 12 5.73 0.46 0.10
N ASP A 13 6.02 -0.18 -1.04
CA ASP A 13 7.11 0.20 -1.93
C ASP A 13 6.69 1.23 -2.99
N ASP A 14 7.69 1.83 -3.63
CA ASP A 14 7.50 2.60 -4.84
C ASP A 14 7.17 1.66 -6.03
N MET A 15 5.89 1.37 -6.23
CA MET A 15 5.42 0.51 -7.32
C MET A 15 5.28 1.22 -8.68
N ALA A 16 5.36 2.56 -8.72
CA ALA A 16 5.40 3.32 -9.96
C ALA A 16 6.82 3.35 -10.54
N GLY A 17 7.83 3.19 -9.68
CA GLY A 17 9.23 3.06 -10.05
C GLY A 17 9.50 1.85 -10.96
N ARG A 18 10.26 2.08 -12.04
CA ARG A 18 10.63 1.07 -13.04
C ARG A 18 11.20 -0.23 -12.45
N HIS A 19 11.86 -0.17 -11.30
CA HIS A 19 12.48 -1.31 -10.63
C HIS A 19 11.45 -2.25 -9.98
N ASN A 20 10.29 -1.74 -9.57
CA ASN A 20 9.20 -2.52 -8.95
C ASN A 20 8.00 -2.73 -9.88
N GLN A 21 8.11 -2.26 -11.13
CA GLN A 21 7.02 -2.24 -12.10
C GLN A 21 7.15 -3.38 -13.10
N SER A 22 6.67 -4.57 -12.73
CA SER A 22 6.61 -5.70 -13.67
C SER A 22 5.53 -5.48 -14.75
N SER A 23 5.71 -6.13 -15.90
CA SER A 23 4.71 -6.05 -16.99
C SER A 23 3.34 -6.62 -16.57
N GLN A 24 3.34 -7.58 -15.66
CA GLN A 24 2.15 -8.22 -15.10
C GLN A 24 1.44 -7.27 -14.16
N PHE A 25 2.19 -6.57 -13.30
CA PHE A 25 1.63 -5.56 -12.41
C PHE A 25 0.92 -4.46 -13.19
N LEU A 26 1.57 -3.92 -14.24
CA LEU A 26 0.97 -2.91 -15.11
C LEU A 26 -0.33 -3.38 -15.75
N LYS A 27 -0.36 -4.62 -16.24
CA LYS A 27 -1.58 -5.20 -16.83
C LYS A 27 -2.66 -5.44 -15.79
N ALA A 28 -2.29 -5.64 -14.52
CA ALA A 28 -3.23 -5.88 -13.44
C ALA A 28 -3.85 -4.58 -12.88
N LEU A 29 -3.16 -3.43 -12.99
CA LEU A 29 -3.60 -2.15 -12.41
C LEU A 29 -5.06 -1.77 -12.71
N PRO A 30 -5.58 -1.91 -13.95
CA PRO A 30 -6.97 -1.56 -14.26
C PRO A 30 -8.01 -2.50 -13.63
N PHE A 31 -7.60 -3.66 -13.12
CA PHE A 31 -8.50 -4.67 -12.55
C PHE A 31 -8.64 -4.58 -11.03
N TYR A 32 -7.88 -3.71 -10.35
CA TYR A 32 -8.10 -3.42 -8.94
C TYR A 32 -9.29 -2.49 -8.77
N ASP A 33 -10.16 -2.78 -7.79
CA ASP A 33 -11.18 -1.82 -7.34
C ASP A 33 -10.54 -0.69 -6.52
N THR A 34 -9.46 -0.99 -5.81
CA THR A 34 -8.65 0.00 -5.10
C THR A 34 -7.21 -0.50 -4.95
N TYR A 35 -6.25 0.42 -4.97
CA TYR A 35 -4.87 0.14 -4.64
C TYR A 35 -4.41 1.02 -3.47
N PHE A 36 -3.84 0.42 -2.44
CA PHE A 36 -3.33 1.11 -1.26
C PHE A 36 -1.81 1.26 -1.35
N THR A 37 -1.30 2.45 -1.04
CA THR A 37 0.14 2.73 -1.01
C THR A 37 0.51 3.58 0.20
N THR A 38 1.73 3.38 0.72
CA THR A 38 2.30 4.25 1.75
C THR A 38 3.16 5.38 1.19
N LYS A 39 3.19 5.53 -0.14
CA LYS A 39 3.91 6.59 -0.84
C LYS A 39 2.90 7.58 -1.40
N SER A 40 2.85 8.79 -0.84
CA SER A 40 1.89 9.81 -1.28
C SER A 40 2.05 10.18 -2.75
N TYR A 41 3.30 10.20 -3.26
CA TYR A 41 3.60 10.48 -4.66
C TYR A 41 3.10 9.39 -5.63
N ASN A 42 3.02 8.12 -5.19
CA ASN A 42 2.49 7.03 -6.02
C ASN A 42 0.99 7.19 -6.34
N VAL A 43 0.24 8.01 -5.60
CA VAL A 43 -1.21 8.13 -5.80
C VAL A 43 -1.53 8.57 -7.22
N ASP A 44 -0.92 9.64 -7.69
CA ASP A 44 -1.19 10.17 -9.02
C ASP A 44 -0.46 9.35 -10.10
N GLU A 45 0.72 8.82 -9.81
CA GLU A 45 1.47 7.97 -10.74
C GLU A 45 0.72 6.66 -11.06
N LEU A 46 0.21 5.97 -10.04
CA LEU A 46 -0.55 4.73 -10.23
C LEU A 46 -1.92 4.98 -10.90
N LYS A 47 -2.56 6.13 -10.64
CA LYS A 47 -3.74 6.56 -11.39
C LYS A 47 -3.43 6.77 -12.86
N ASN A 48 -2.33 7.47 -13.16
CA ASN A 48 -1.86 7.72 -14.52
C ASN A 48 -1.47 6.43 -15.27
N LEU A 49 -1.03 5.41 -14.53
CA LEU A 49 -0.75 4.07 -15.05
C LEU A 49 -2.01 3.19 -15.27
N GLY A 50 -3.20 3.71 -14.97
CA GLY A 50 -4.48 3.06 -15.27
C GLY A 50 -5.17 2.41 -14.07
N CYS A 51 -4.70 2.63 -12.83
CA CYS A 51 -5.43 2.19 -11.65
C CYS A 51 -6.66 3.08 -11.41
N PRO A 52 -7.88 2.54 -11.29
CA PRO A 52 -9.10 3.35 -11.21
C PRO A 52 -9.21 4.11 -9.89
N ASN A 53 -8.64 3.57 -8.81
CA ASN A 53 -8.71 4.17 -7.49
C ASN A 53 -7.46 3.84 -6.67
N VAL A 54 -6.80 4.86 -6.15
CA VAL A 54 -5.56 4.73 -5.39
C VAL A 54 -5.68 5.53 -4.10
N LYS A 55 -5.37 4.90 -2.96
CA LYS A 55 -5.46 5.49 -1.63
C LYS A 55 -4.11 5.49 -0.95
N PHE A 56 -3.69 6.66 -0.48
CA PHE A 56 -2.58 6.78 0.44
C PHE A 56 -3.03 6.32 1.84
N ILE A 57 -2.20 5.51 2.49
CA ILE A 57 -2.34 5.14 3.90
C ILE A 57 -0.99 5.31 4.59
N GLU A 58 -1.00 5.55 5.90
CA GLU A 58 0.24 5.63 6.66
C GLU A 58 0.95 4.26 6.73
N ASN A 59 2.22 4.27 7.11
CA ASN A 59 2.98 3.04 7.27
C ASN A 59 2.35 2.16 8.35
N ALA A 60 2.15 0.88 8.02
CA ALA A 60 1.72 -0.10 9.00
C ALA A 60 2.83 -0.31 10.05
N TYR A 61 2.44 -0.30 11.32
CA TYR A 61 3.30 -0.64 12.45
C TYR A 61 2.75 -1.90 13.12
N ASP A 62 3.62 -2.89 13.34
CA ASP A 62 3.30 -4.07 14.14
C ASP A 62 4.25 -4.15 15.35
N PRO A 63 3.74 -3.87 16.58
CA PRO A 63 4.56 -3.89 17.80
C PRO A 63 5.09 -5.28 18.17
N TYR A 64 4.55 -6.35 17.56
CA TYR A 64 4.95 -7.73 17.81
C TYR A 64 5.92 -8.28 16.76
N SER A 65 6.10 -7.59 15.63
CA SER A 65 6.99 -8.04 14.54
C SER A 65 8.48 -7.81 14.81
N THR A 66 8.81 -6.88 15.69
CA THR A 66 10.20 -6.52 16.03
C THR A 66 10.48 -6.86 17.48
N SER A 67 11.27 -7.92 17.69
CA SER A 67 11.85 -8.25 19.00
C SER A 67 12.74 -7.12 19.55
N ASP A 68 13.19 -6.21 18.68
CA ASP A 68 14.29 -5.28 18.95
C ASP A 68 13.88 -3.81 19.10
N LEU A 69 12.58 -3.48 19.03
CA LEU A 69 12.15 -2.12 19.36
C LEU A 69 12.22 -1.94 20.87
N LYS A 70 13.03 -0.95 21.30
CA LYS A 70 13.08 -0.48 22.68
C LYS A 70 11.66 -0.16 23.15
N ASP A 71 11.30 -0.62 24.34
CA ASP A 71 9.95 -0.53 24.90
C ASP A 71 9.34 0.89 24.87
N GLU A 72 10.19 1.91 24.90
CA GLU A 72 9.84 3.34 24.76
C GLU A 72 9.04 3.67 23.48
N TYR A 73 9.34 3.01 22.35
CA TYR A 73 8.60 3.24 21.09
C TYR A 73 7.25 2.53 21.07
N LYS A 74 7.09 1.44 21.84
CA LYS A 74 5.82 0.70 21.92
C LYS A 74 4.76 1.49 22.70
N GLU A 75 5.14 2.11 23.82
CA GLU A 75 4.21 2.92 24.61
C GLU A 75 3.73 4.18 23.87
N THR A 76 4.62 4.84 23.13
CA THR A 76 4.26 6.07 22.41
C THR A 76 3.25 5.80 21.29
N PHE A 77 3.36 4.68 20.58
CA PHE A 77 2.40 4.31 19.52
C PHE A 77 1.07 3.80 20.09
N ILE A 78 1.07 3.00 21.16
CA ILE A 78 -0.16 2.48 21.77
C ILE A 78 -0.99 3.61 22.38
N ASN A 79 -0.37 4.59 23.03
CA ASN A 79 -1.08 5.67 23.73
C ASN A 79 -1.61 6.79 22.82
N ASN A 80 -1.27 6.79 21.52
CA ASN A 80 -1.73 7.78 20.53
C ASN A 80 -2.72 7.19 19.49
N LEU A 81 -3.16 5.95 19.69
CA LEU A 81 -4.29 5.33 18.97
C LEU A 81 -5.57 5.44 19.81
#